data_AF-A0A7S3KC26-F1
#
_entry.id   AF-A0A7S3KC26-F1
#
_cell.length_a   1.000
_cell.length_b   1.000
_cell.length_c   1.000
_cell.angle_alpha   90.00
_cell.angle_beta   90.00
_cell.angle_gamma   90.00
#
_symmetry.space_group_name_H-M   'P 1'
#
loop_
_entity.id
_entity.type
_entity.pdbx_description
1 polymer ?
#
loop_
_entity_poly.entity_id
_entity_poly.type
_entity_poly.pdbx_seq_one_letter_code
_entity_poly.pdbx_strand_id
1 'polypeptide(L)'
;QMFLRPFTQRSVSLKGISSAGKVQQSLLRPFASTVARQLELEQNQNIPDKLKASDFLLPRHIGITPAQEQEVLAAVGNKTIEEHLEESVPDSILTTNLSDMFKHDFAKVGEIRSEFLYLENLKEVAKKNKIFNSYQGQ
;
A
#
# COMPACT_ATOMS: atom_id res chain seq x y z
N GLN A 1 -48.01 -30.59 26.00
CA GLN A 1 -47.53 -29.40 26.74
C GLN A 1 -46.05 -29.59 27.06
N MET A 2 -45.17 -28.86 26.39
CA MET A 2 -43.76 -28.72 26.77
C MET A 2 -43.29 -27.38 26.22
N PHE A 3 -43.29 -26.36 27.08
CA PHE A 3 -42.87 -25.00 26.74
C PHE A 3 -41.35 -24.92 26.86
N LEU A 4 -40.69 -24.58 25.75
CA LEU A 4 -39.30 -24.14 25.70
C LEU A 4 -39.21 -22.79 26.44
N ARG A 5 -38.36 -22.72 27.47
CA ARG A 5 -38.04 -21.45 28.16
C ARG A 5 -37.02 -20.67 27.31
N PRO A 6 -37.22 -19.38 27.04
CA PRO A 6 -36.22 -18.57 26.35
C PRO A 6 -35.06 -18.21 27.29
N PHE A 7 -33.83 -18.41 26.80
CA PHE A 7 -32.60 -17.95 27.42
C PHE A 7 -32.60 -16.42 27.48
N THR A 8 -32.66 -15.87 28.69
CA THR A 8 -32.58 -14.42 28.93
C THR A 8 -31.11 -13.96 28.85
N GLN A 9 -30.79 -13.07 27.91
CA GLN A 9 -29.50 -12.40 27.88
C GLN A 9 -29.43 -11.41 29.06
N ARG A 10 -28.55 -11.68 30.04
CA ARG A 10 -28.18 -10.73 31.09
C ARG A 10 -27.27 -9.65 30.49
N SER A 11 -27.80 -8.45 30.26
CA SER A 11 -27.00 -7.27 30.00
C SER A 11 -26.36 -6.79 31.31
N VAL A 12 -25.05 -6.92 31.46
CA VAL A 12 -24.31 -6.35 32.59
C VAL A 12 -23.94 -4.91 32.22
N SER A 13 -24.56 -3.94 32.89
CA SER A 13 -24.25 -2.52 32.76
C SER A 13 -23.02 -2.18 33.60
N LEU A 14 -21.90 -1.88 32.95
CA LEU A 14 -20.73 -1.29 33.61
C LEU A 14 -20.81 0.24 33.45
N LYS A 15 -21.31 0.90 34.49
CA LYS A 15 -21.20 2.35 34.66
C LYS A 15 -19.79 2.70 35.16
N GLY A 16 -19.13 3.60 34.44
CA GLY A 16 -18.06 4.44 34.96
C GLY A 16 -16.65 4.02 34.56
N ILE A 17 -16.12 4.63 33.49
CA ILE A 17 -14.83 5.33 33.43
C ILE A 17 -14.99 6.36 32.30
N SER A 18 -15.03 7.63 32.66
CA SER A 18 -14.96 8.76 31.73
C SER A 18 -13.50 9.13 31.53
N SER A 19 -13.03 9.17 30.28
CA SER A 19 -12.26 10.28 29.68
C SER A 19 -11.44 9.80 28.48
N ALA A 20 -11.51 10.60 27.42
CA ALA A 20 -10.53 10.80 26.35
C ALA A 20 -9.77 9.59 25.78
N GLY A 21 -10.16 9.21 24.57
CA GLY A 21 -9.39 8.35 23.70
C GLY A 21 -10.29 7.39 22.94
N LYS A 22 -10.81 7.82 21.79
CA LYS A 22 -11.23 6.87 20.77
C LYS A 22 -9.96 6.16 20.28
N VAL A 23 -9.48 5.18 21.04
CA VAL A 23 -8.67 4.11 20.48
C VAL A 23 -9.66 3.37 19.58
N GLN A 24 -9.69 3.78 18.31
CA GLN A 24 -10.23 2.93 17.26
C GLN A 24 -9.39 1.65 17.33
N GLN A 25 -9.90 0.68 18.07
CA GLN A 25 -9.53 -0.71 17.90
C GLN A 25 -9.76 -0.98 16.42
N SER A 26 -8.68 -0.94 15.63
CA SER A 26 -8.68 -1.51 14.30
C SER A 26 -9.07 -2.96 14.51
N LEU A 27 -10.32 -3.27 14.17
CA LEU A 27 -10.81 -4.63 14.15
C LEU A 27 -9.98 -5.36 13.10
N LEU A 28 -8.87 -5.93 13.56
CA LEU A 28 -8.02 -6.86 12.81
C LEU A 28 -8.95 -7.92 12.25
N ARG A 29 -9.14 -7.89 10.92
CA ARG A 29 -9.97 -8.87 10.23
C ARG A 29 -9.32 -10.23 10.44
N PRO A 30 -9.96 -11.20 11.10
CA PRO A 30 -9.34 -12.49 11.44
C PRO A 30 -9.04 -13.37 10.21
N PHE A 31 -9.43 -12.93 9.01
CA PHE A 31 -9.33 -13.68 7.76
C PHE A 31 -8.54 -12.95 6.65
N ALA A 32 -7.83 -11.87 6.96
CA ALA A 32 -6.95 -11.24 5.96
C ALA A 32 -5.74 -12.14 5.67
N SER A 33 -5.30 -12.19 4.40
CA SER A 33 -4.06 -12.88 4.06
C SER A 33 -2.88 -12.26 4.82
N THR A 34 -1.84 -13.05 5.10
CA THR A 34 -0.64 -12.56 5.79
C THR A 34 0.00 -11.39 5.05
N VAL A 35 -0.11 -11.38 3.72
CA VAL A 35 0.36 -10.30 2.84
C VAL A 35 -0.48 -9.05 3.01
N ALA A 36 -1.81 -9.15 3.02
CA ALA A 36 -2.69 -8.00 3.25
C ALA A 36 -2.44 -7.35 4.61
N ARG A 37 -2.18 -8.17 5.65
CA ARG A 37 -1.82 -7.67 6.97
C ARG A 37 -0.47 -6.95 6.98
N GLN A 38 0.52 -7.48 6.27
CA GLN A 38 1.84 -6.85 6.20
C GLN A 38 1.80 -5.53 5.42
N LEU A 39 0.99 -5.46 4.35
CA LEU A 39 0.71 -4.23 3.61
C LEU A 39 0.09 -3.15 4.50
N GLU A 40 -0.90 -3.51 5.33
CA GLU A 40 -1.52 -2.58 6.29
C GLU A 40 -0.48 -2.01 7.27
N LEU A 41 0.49 -2.82 7.69
CA LEU A 41 1.57 -2.37 8.57
C LEU A 41 2.54 -1.41 7.84
N GLU A 42 2.87 -1.67 6.58
CA GLU A 42 3.70 -0.76 5.80
C GLU A 42 3.05 0.61 5.59
N GLN A 43 1.74 0.63 5.33
CA GLN A 43 0.97 1.86 5.06
C GLN A 43 0.62 2.64 6.35
N ASN A 44 0.81 2.05 7.53
CA ASN A 44 0.47 2.70 8.79
C ASN A 44 1.50 3.79 9.14
N GLN A 45 1.04 5.04 9.19
CA GLN A 45 1.86 6.21 9.54
C GLN A 45 2.30 6.23 11.01
N ASN A 46 1.62 5.48 11.89
CA ASN A 46 1.99 5.41 13.32
C ASN A 46 3.16 4.47 13.60
N ILE A 47 3.58 3.67 12.61
CA ILE A 47 4.70 2.73 12.75
C ILE A 47 5.97 3.42 12.25
N PRO A 48 7.03 3.50 13.07
CA PRO A 48 8.28 4.12 12.65
C PRO A 48 8.91 3.34 11.49
N ASP A 49 9.50 4.05 10.53
CA ASP A 49 10.03 3.46 9.31
C ASP A 49 11.15 2.43 9.56
N LYS A 50 11.86 2.54 10.69
CA LYS A 50 12.86 1.55 11.12
C LYS A 50 12.29 0.15 11.37
N LEU A 51 10.98 0.05 11.62
CA LEU A 51 10.28 -1.22 11.85
C LEU A 51 9.55 -1.72 10.59
N LYS A 52 9.53 -0.94 9.51
CA LYS A 52 8.98 -1.35 8.21
C LYS A 52 10.00 -2.20 7.46
N ALA A 53 9.56 -2.85 6.38
CA ALA A 53 10.46 -3.67 5.57
C ALA A 53 11.64 -2.81 5.06
N SER A 54 12.86 -3.32 5.21
CA SER A 54 14.10 -2.66 4.80
C SER A 54 14.45 -2.90 3.32
N ASP A 55 13.66 -3.72 2.63
CA ASP A 55 13.93 -4.20 1.28
C ASP A 55 13.36 -3.25 0.22
N PHE A 56 13.98 -2.09 0.03
CA PHE A 56 13.50 -1.07 -0.91
C PHE A 56 13.88 -1.39 -2.36
N LEU A 57 12.89 -1.32 -3.26
CA LEU A 57 13.10 -1.51 -4.70
C LEU A 57 13.77 -0.29 -5.36
N LEU A 58 13.40 0.93 -4.95
CA LEU A 58 13.83 2.16 -5.62
C LEU A 58 15.36 2.32 -5.70
N PRO A 59 16.15 2.13 -4.62
CA PRO A 59 17.60 2.27 -4.70
C PRO A 59 18.30 1.20 -5.55
N ARG A 60 17.64 0.05 -5.79
CA ARG A 60 18.15 -1.01 -6.68
C ARG A 60 17.74 -0.81 -8.13
N HIS A 61 16.61 -0.13 -8.37
CA HIS A 61 16.09 0.15 -9.70
C HIS A 61 16.69 1.43 -10.31
N ILE A 62 16.83 2.48 -9.48
CA ILE A 62 17.43 3.75 -9.87
C ILE A 62 18.93 3.64 -9.61
N GLY A 63 19.71 3.53 -10.67
CA GLY A 63 21.17 3.32 -10.58
C GLY A 63 21.98 4.55 -10.19
N ILE A 64 21.42 5.75 -10.34
CA ILE A 64 22.10 7.00 -10.01
C ILE A 64 22.04 7.26 -8.51
N THR A 65 23.19 7.56 -7.91
CA THR A 65 23.25 8.00 -6.51
C THR A 65 22.90 9.48 -6.38
N PRO A 66 22.43 9.96 -5.22
CA PRO A 66 22.11 11.38 -5.03
C PRO A 66 23.29 12.33 -5.31
N ALA A 67 24.54 11.86 -5.12
CA ALA A 67 25.73 12.63 -5.45
C ALA A 67 25.94 12.76 -6.97
N GLN A 68 25.73 11.67 -7.71
CA GLN A 68 25.81 11.66 -9.17
C GLN A 68 24.64 12.44 -9.81
N GLU A 69 23.47 12.40 -9.18
CA GLU A 69 22.31 13.19 -9.60
C GLU A 69 22.63 14.69 -9.61
N GLN A 70 23.29 15.19 -8.56
CA GLN A 70 23.73 16.58 -8.50
C GLN A 70 24.80 16.90 -9.54
N GLU A 71 25.73 15.98 -9.80
CA GLU A 71 26.76 16.16 -10.83
C GLU A 71 26.13 16.28 -12.24
N VAL A 72 25.16 15.43 -12.54
CA VAL A 72 24.43 15.46 -13.82
C VAL A 72 23.59 16.73 -13.94
N LEU A 73 22.86 17.11 -12.89
CA LEU A 73 22.07 18.34 -12.87
C LEU A 73 22.96 19.58 -13.10
N ALA A 74 24.11 19.66 -12.43
CA ALA A 74 25.07 20.73 -12.61
C ALA A 74 25.63 20.79 -14.04
N ALA A 75 25.84 19.64 -14.70
CA ALA A 75 26.30 19.58 -16.08
C ALA A 75 25.25 20.08 -17.08
N VAL A 76 23.96 19.88 -16.77
CA VAL A 76 22.83 20.38 -17.59
C VAL A 76 22.57 21.87 -17.30
N GLY A 77 22.95 22.35 -16.12
CA GLY A 77 22.78 23.74 -15.69
C GLY A 77 21.62 23.98 -14.73
N ASN A 78 20.97 22.91 -14.27
CA ASN A 78 19.78 22.96 -13.42
C ASN A 78 20.18 22.64 -11.97
N LYS A 79 19.43 23.17 -11.00
CA LYS A 79 19.72 22.98 -9.56
C LYS A 79 18.92 21.83 -8.97
N THR A 80 17.74 21.56 -9.49
CA THR A 80 16.86 20.49 -9.00
C THR A 80 16.23 19.71 -10.15
N ILE A 81 15.77 18.50 -9.84
CA ILE A 81 15.02 17.66 -10.80
C ILE A 81 13.71 18.35 -11.22
N GLU A 82 13.06 19.06 -10.30
CA GLU A 82 11.82 19.79 -10.58
C GLU A 82 12.05 20.88 -11.62
N GLU A 83 13.12 21.67 -11.49
CA GLU A 83 13.51 22.69 -12.47
C GLU A 83 13.77 22.06 -13.85
N HIS A 84 14.45 20.91 -13.88
CA HIS A 84 14.67 20.17 -15.12
C HIS A 84 13.38 19.64 -15.75
N LEU A 85 12.40 19.23 -14.93
CA LEU A 85 11.10 18.76 -15.39
C LEU A 85 10.29 19.89 -16.03
N GLU A 86 10.26 21.07 -15.40
CA GLU A 86 9.53 22.26 -15.88
C GLU A 86 10.06 22.75 -17.24
N GLU A 87 11.38 22.70 -17.45
CA GLU A 87 11.97 23.10 -18.73
C GLU A 87 11.77 22.05 -19.84
N SER A 88 11.67 20.78 -19.47
CA SER A 88 11.62 19.66 -20.43
C SER A 88 10.20 19.29 -20.86
N VAL A 89 9.22 19.45 -19.98
CA VAL A 89 7.84 18.98 -20.19
C VAL A 89 6.86 20.15 -20.09
N PRO A 90 6.05 20.43 -21.13
CA PRO A 90 5.07 21.51 -21.07
C PRO A 90 4.02 21.31 -19.98
N ASP A 91 3.73 22.38 -19.23
CA ASP A 91 2.75 22.38 -18.12
C ASP A 91 1.38 21.81 -18.49
N SER A 92 0.95 22.02 -19.74
CA SER A 92 -0.36 21.59 -20.24
C SER A 92 -0.61 20.08 -20.17
N ILE A 93 0.45 19.27 -20.16
CA ILE A 93 0.37 17.81 -20.13
C ILE A 93 0.83 17.20 -18.81
N LEU A 94 1.31 18.02 -17.87
CA LEU A 94 1.70 17.56 -16.54
C LEU A 94 0.47 17.17 -15.73
N THR A 95 0.62 16.11 -14.93
CA THR A 95 -0.47 15.66 -14.06
C THR A 95 -0.62 16.60 -12.87
N THR A 96 -1.79 17.21 -12.69
CA THR A 96 -2.01 18.25 -11.69
C THR A 96 -2.16 17.70 -10.27
N ASN A 97 -2.67 16.48 -10.11
CA ASN A 97 -2.82 15.84 -8.81
C ASN A 97 -2.05 14.52 -8.75
N LEU A 98 -1.29 14.34 -7.67
CA LEU A 98 -0.62 13.07 -7.37
C LEU A 98 -1.60 11.88 -7.31
N SER A 99 -2.85 12.16 -6.91
CA SER A 99 -3.91 11.16 -6.81
C SER A 99 -4.41 10.68 -8.17
N ASP A 100 -4.16 11.43 -9.26
CA ASP A 100 -4.50 11.09 -10.64
C ASP A 100 -3.39 10.30 -11.35
N MET A 101 -2.18 10.25 -10.77
CA MET A 101 -1.08 9.43 -11.28
C MET A 101 -1.44 7.94 -11.20
N PHE A 102 -1.12 7.19 -12.26
CA PHE A 102 -1.33 5.74 -12.37
C PHE A 102 -2.78 5.25 -12.22
N LYS A 103 -3.77 6.08 -12.58
CA LYS A 103 -5.15 5.64 -12.76
C LYS A 103 -5.32 4.99 -14.13
N HIS A 104 -5.46 3.67 -14.16
CA HIS A 104 -6.05 2.95 -15.30
C HIS A 104 -7.42 2.41 -14.87
N ASP A 105 -8.46 2.81 -15.61
CA ASP A 105 -9.84 2.30 -15.57
C ASP A 105 -10.22 1.56 -14.28
N PHE A 106 -10.36 2.31 -13.19
CA PHE A 106 -10.90 1.88 -11.87
C PHE A 106 -9.96 1.15 -10.91
N ALA A 107 -8.68 0.89 -11.26
CA ALA A 107 -7.73 0.28 -10.34
C ALA A 107 -6.68 1.29 -9.85
N LYS A 108 -6.69 1.60 -8.55
CA LYS A 108 -5.56 2.27 -7.89
C LYS A 108 -4.47 1.23 -7.67
N VAL A 109 -3.27 1.48 -8.21
CA VAL A 109 -2.09 0.68 -7.85
C VAL A 109 -1.72 1.06 -6.41
N GLY A 110 -1.84 0.09 -5.50
CA GLY A 110 -1.38 0.28 -4.12
C GLY A 110 0.13 0.41 -4.09
N GLU A 111 0.64 1.40 -3.34
CA GLU A 111 2.08 1.57 -3.14
C GLU A 111 2.59 0.43 -2.25
N ILE A 112 3.35 -0.50 -2.84
CA ILE A 112 4.13 -1.52 -2.12
C ILE A 112 5.59 -1.13 -2.27
N ARG A 113 6.25 -0.82 -1.15
CA ARG A 113 7.64 -0.37 -1.17
C ARG A 113 8.63 -1.53 -1.20
N SER A 114 8.23 -2.66 -0.63
CA SER A 114 9.05 -3.86 -0.56
C SER A 114 8.90 -4.76 -1.79
N GLU A 115 10.03 -5.13 -2.39
CA GLU A 115 10.05 -6.09 -3.52
C GLU A 115 9.49 -7.45 -3.11
N PHE A 116 9.89 -7.95 -1.93
CA PHE A 116 9.38 -9.19 -1.39
C PHE A 116 7.83 -9.20 -1.26
N LEU A 117 7.26 -8.14 -0.70
CA LEU A 117 5.80 -8.05 -0.54
C LEU A 117 5.08 -7.91 -1.87
N TYR A 118 5.72 -7.24 -2.83
CA TYR A 118 5.20 -7.14 -4.18
C TYR A 118 5.11 -8.54 -4.84
N LEU A 119 6.15 -9.36 -4.71
CA LEU A 119 6.16 -10.74 -5.22
C LEU A 119 5.12 -11.64 -4.54
N GLU A 120 4.97 -11.56 -3.22
CA GLU A 120 3.96 -12.35 -2.51
C GLU A 120 2.53 -11.89 -2.88
N ASN A 121 2.30 -10.60 -3.09
CA ASN A 121 1.03 -10.10 -3.62
C ASN A 121 0.76 -10.65 -5.04
N LEU A 122 1.74 -10.59 -5.93
CA LEU A 122 1.61 -11.17 -7.28
C LEU A 122 1.31 -12.67 -7.23
N LYS A 123 1.92 -13.40 -6.29
CA LYS A 123 1.65 -14.83 -6.08
C LYS A 123 0.22 -15.07 -5.60
N GLU A 124 -0.33 -14.23 -4.72
CA GLU A 124 -1.74 -14.31 -4.32
C GLU A 124 -2.70 -14.03 -5.48
N VAL A 125 -2.36 -13.08 -6.36
CA VAL A 125 -3.12 -12.82 -7.59
C VAL A 125 -3.02 -14.02 -8.54
N ALA A 126 -1.82 -14.54 -8.78
CA ALA A 126 -1.57 -15.67 -9.67
C ALA A 126 -2.23 -16.97 -9.21
N LYS A 127 -2.38 -17.19 -7.89
CA LYS A 127 -3.12 -18.36 -7.34
C LYS A 127 -4.59 -18.41 -7.78
N LYS A 128 -5.18 -17.29 -8.19
CA LYS A 128 -6.55 -17.25 -8.72
C LYS A 128 -6.64 -17.82 -10.15
N ASN A 129 -5.52 -17.88 -10.86
CA ASN A 129 -5.46 -18.45 -12.20
C ASN A 129 -5.60 -19.97 -12.12
N LYS A 130 -6.36 -20.53 -13.05
CA LYS A 130 -6.54 -21.98 -13.17
C LYS A 130 -5.56 -22.51 -14.21
N ILE A 131 -4.81 -23.53 -13.83
CA ILE A 131 -3.90 -24.23 -14.74
C ILE A 131 -4.70 -25.36 -15.39
N PHE A 132 -4.89 -25.30 -16.71
CA PHE A 132 -5.61 -26.30 -17.48
C PHE A 132 -4.65 -27.01 -18.44
N ASN A 133 -4.95 -28.27 -18.75
CA ASN A 133 -4.38 -28.92 -19.93
C ASN A 133 -5.13 -28.38 -21.16
N SER A 134 -4.61 -27.30 -21.74
CA SER A 134 -5.23 -26.61 -22.87
C SER A 134 -4.84 -27.27 -24.20
N TYR A 135 -5.82 -27.82 -24.92
CA TYR A 135 -5.66 -28.38 -26.27
C TYR A 135 -6.24 -27.47 -27.35
N GLN A 136 -6.16 -26.16 -27.12
CA GLN A 136 -6.79 -25.16 -27.98
C GLN A 136 -6.13 -25.08 -29.38
N GLY A 137 -4.94 -25.68 -29.55
CA GLY A 137 -4.22 -25.72 -30.81
C GLY A 137 -3.36 -24.47 -30.98
N GLN A 138 -3.72 -23.65 -31.99
CA GLN A 138 -3.01 -22.51 -32.62
C GLN A 138 -1.48 -22.48 -32.50
#